data_AF-A0A937HUQ2-F1
#
_entry.id   AF-A0A937HUQ2-F1
#
_cell.length_a   1.000
_cell.length_b   1.000
_cell.length_c   1.000
_cell.angle_alpha   90.00
_cell.angle_beta   90.00
_cell.angle_gamma   90.00
#
_symmetry.space_group_name_H-M   'P 1'
#
loop_
_entity.id
_entity.type
_entity.pdbx_description
1 polymer ?
#
loop_
_entity_poly.entity_id
_entity_poly.type
_entity_poly.pdbx_seq_one_letter_code
_entity_poly.pdbx_strand_id
1 'polypeptide(L)'
;MDISNFKPPKWLKLTPDDYKRVLNREARRLTKHDRRRGGRYHVKEALVAVHNAFQNCNGTDPYDGMPLEGKLLKPISGTDRLSIDFTCKSHLRRMPTVGHLHQEPIAEFEILSRQTYTAKNEMTADEYLNHCKAVVSLSETTTSE
;
A
#
# COMPACT_ATOMS: atom_id res chain seq x y z
N MET A 1 20.03 -10.42 4.18
CA MET A 1 19.16 -11.02 3.15
C MET A 1 19.75 -10.77 1.78
N ASP A 2 19.84 -11.82 0.96
CA ASP A 2 20.17 -11.69 -0.45
C ASP A 2 18.90 -11.34 -1.25
N ILE A 3 18.91 -10.17 -1.86
CA ILE A 3 17.78 -9.59 -2.63
C ILE A 3 17.52 -10.43 -3.88
N SER A 4 18.51 -11.21 -4.33
CA SER A 4 18.41 -12.07 -5.51
C SER A 4 17.30 -13.12 -5.41
N ASN A 5 16.93 -13.52 -4.18
CA ASN A 5 15.99 -14.61 -3.90
C ASN A 5 14.57 -14.13 -3.53
N PHE A 6 14.25 -12.86 -3.77
CA PHE A 6 12.91 -12.33 -3.47
C PHE A 6 11.87 -12.92 -4.42
N LYS A 7 11.02 -13.78 -3.88
CA LYS A 7 9.91 -14.41 -4.60
C LYS A 7 8.60 -13.68 -4.32
N PRO A 8 7.77 -13.43 -5.35
CA PRO A 8 6.47 -12.81 -5.14
C PRO A 8 5.56 -13.73 -4.31
N PRO A 9 4.81 -13.20 -3.33
CA PRO A 9 3.67 -13.90 -2.76
C PRO A 9 2.70 -14.41 -3.84
N LYS A 10 2.11 -15.60 -3.63
CA LYS A 10 1.22 -16.24 -4.61
C LYS A 10 0.02 -15.36 -5.00
N TRP A 11 -0.52 -14.61 -4.04
CA TRP A 11 -1.69 -13.75 -4.24
C TRP A 11 -1.43 -12.58 -5.20
N LEU A 12 -0.16 -12.16 -5.38
CA LEU A 12 0.19 -11.05 -6.25
C LEU A 12 -0.01 -11.35 -7.74
N LYS A 13 0.08 -12.63 -8.15
CA LYS A 13 -0.01 -13.06 -9.56
C LYS A 13 0.95 -12.27 -10.49
N LEU A 14 2.14 -11.94 -9.97
CA LEU A 14 3.21 -11.25 -10.68
C LEU A 14 4.32 -12.21 -11.07
N THR A 15 5.00 -11.92 -12.18
CA THR A 15 6.27 -12.58 -12.51
C THR A 15 7.36 -12.13 -11.52
N PRO A 16 8.41 -12.93 -11.30
CA PRO A 16 9.53 -12.52 -10.44
C PRO A 16 10.17 -11.19 -10.89
N ASP A 17 10.26 -10.94 -12.20
CA ASP A 17 10.85 -9.71 -12.74
C ASP A 17 9.96 -8.49 -12.53
N ASP A 18 8.65 -8.62 -12.74
CA ASP A 18 7.70 -7.54 -12.45
C ASP A 18 7.68 -7.23 -10.96
N TYR A 19 7.75 -8.25 -10.11
CA TYR A 19 7.83 -8.08 -8.67
C TYR A 19 9.09 -7.32 -8.26
N LYS A 20 10.25 -7.67 -8.81
CA LYS A 20 11.50 -6.92 -8.58
C LYS A 20 11.38 -5.46 -9.03
N ARG A 21 10.72 -5.16 -10.14
CA ARG A 21 10.47 -3.77 -10.60
C ARG A 21 9.58 -3.02 -9.62
N VAL A 22 8.51 -3.64 -9.13
CA VAL A 22 7.61 -3.06 -8.13
C VAL A 22 8.37 -2.75 -6.84
N LEU A 23 9.11 -3.72 -6.29
CA LEU A 23 9.90 -3.52 -5.07
C LEU A 23 10.91 -2.36 -5.20
N ASN A 24 11.65 -2.32 -6.31
CA ASN A 24 12.62 -1.24 -6.55
C ASN A 24 11.96 0.13 -6.68
N ARG A 25 10.81 0.21 -7.37
CA ARG A 25 10.04 1.45 -7.51
C ARG A 25 9.57 1.95 -6.15
N GLU A 26 8.94 1.09 -5.35
CA GLU A 26 8.42 1.47 -4.03
C GLU A 26 9.54 1.82 -3.06
N ALA A 27 10.59 0.99 -2.96
CA ALA A 27 11.72 1.27 -2.08
C ALA A 27 12.39 2.61 -2.38
N ARG A 28 12.60 2.94 -3.67
CA ARG A 28 13.15 4.25 -4.08
C ARG A 28 12.21 5.40 -3.78
N ARG A 29 10.90 5.23 -4.03
CA ARG A 29 9.87 6.23 -3.72
C ARG A 29 9.87 6.57 -2.22
N LEU A 30 9.80 5.55 -1.36
CA LEU A 30 9.75 5.67 0.09
C LEU A 30 11.04 6.27 0.64
N THR A 31 12.20 5.73 0.25
CA THR A 31 13.50 6.27 0.70
C THR A 31 13.66 7.76 0.33
N LYS A 32 13.26 8.14 -0.89
CA LYS A 32 13.30 9.55 -1.33
C LYS A 32 12.36 10.42 -0.53
N HIS A 33 11.16 9.92 -0.23
CA HIS A 33 10.17 10.62 0.58
C HIS A 33 10.68 10.83 2.02
N ASP A 34 11.13 9.76 2.66
CA ASP A 34 11.50 9.78 4.08
C ASP A 34 12.82 10.49 4.33
N ARG A 35 13.75 10.48 3.37
CA ARG A 35 14.96 11.30 3.43
C ARG A 35 14.66 12.80 3.55
N ARG A 36 13.54 13.29 2.99
CA ARG A 36 13.11 14.69 3.17
C ARG A 36 12.54 14.96 4.56
N ARG A 37 12.09 13.92 5.26
CA ARG A 37 11.55 13.96 6.63
C ARG A 37 12.62 13.66 7.69
N GLY A 38 13.90 13.51 7.29
CA GLY A 38 15.01 13.20 8.19
C GLY A 38 15.33 11.70 8.36
N GLY A 39 14.69 10.82 7.59
CA GLY A 39 14.98 9.38 7.58
C GLY A 39 16.40 9.05 7.15
N ARG A 40 16.98 8.02 7.76
CA ARG A 40 18.40 7.63 7.58
C ARG A 40 18.61 6.24 7.00
N TYR A 41 17.55 5.48 6.78
CA TYR A 41 17.65 4.13 6.25
C TYR A 41 18.08 4.12 4.77
N HIS A 42 18.75 3.05 4.36
CA HIS A 42 19.20 2.83 2.99
C HIS A 42 18.09 2.17 2.14
N VAL A 43 18.17 2.37 0.82
CA VAL A 43 17.24 1.74 -0.15
C VAL A 43 17.18 0.21 0.01
N LYS A 44 18.30 -0.43 0.36
CA LYS A 44 18.36 -1.87 0.60
C LYS A 44 17.50 -2.30 1.79
N GLU A 45 17.48 -1.52 2.86
CA GLU A 45 16.65 -1.77 4.04
C GLU A 45 15.17 -1.61 3.68
N ALA A 46 14.83 -0.55 2.94
CA ALA A 46 13.47 -0.36 2.44
C ALA A 46 13.01 -1.52 1.54
N LEU A 47 13.88 -2.03 0.67
CA LEU A 47 13.56 -3.14 -0.22
C LEU A 47 13.20 -4.42 0.57
N VAL A 48 13.97 -4.72 1.61
CA VAL A 48 13.70 -5.83 2.53
C VAL A 48 12.37 -5.60 3.28
N ALA A 49 12.17 -4.41 3.83
CA ALA A 49 10.96 -4.07 4.58
C ALA A 49 9.69 -4.16 3.73
N VAL A 50 9.72 -3.61 2.51
CA VAL A 50 8.59 -3.71 1.56
C VAL A 50 8.34 -5.16 1.15
N HIS A 51 9.39 -5.97 0.92
CA HIS A 51 9.23 -7.39 0.64
C HIS A 51 8.51 -8.11 1.80
N ASN A 52 8.96 -7.88 3.03
CA ASN A 52 8.35 -8.47 4.22
C ASN A 52 6.88 -8.03 4.38
N ALA A 53 6.57 -6.76 4.12
CA ALA A 53 5.19 -6.26 4.15
C ALA A 53 4.29 -7.01 3.15
N PHE A 54 4.77 -7.27 1.93
CA PHE A 54 4.04 -8.06 0.93
C PHE A 54 3.82 -9.52 1.35
N GLN A 55 4.77 -10.13 2.07
CA GLN A 55 4.59 -11.49 2.60
C GLN A 55 3.57 -11.51 3.74
N ASN A 56 3.65 -10.54 4.66
CA ASN A 56 2.84 -10.51 5.88
C ASN A 56 1.35 -10.19 5.63
N CYS A 57 1.04 -9.36 4.62
CA CYS A 57 -0.32 -8.92 4.32
C CYS A 57 -1.26 -10.05 3.84
N ASN A 58 -0.71 -11.17 3.34
CA ASN A 58 -1.47 -12.32 2.83
C ASN A 58 -2.56 -12.00 1.78
N GLY A 59 -2.51 -10.81 1.16
CA GLY A 59 -3.42 -10.39 0.10
C GLY A 59 -4.75 -9.81 0.59
N THR A 60 -4.86 -9.44 1.86
CA THR A 60 -6.05 -8.77 2.44
C THR A 60 -5.67 -7.40 3.00
N ASP A 61 -6.56 -6.43 2.86
CA ASP A 61 -6.40 -5.13 3.50
C ASP A 61 -6.56 -5.27 5.04
N PRO A 62 -5.61 -4.76 5.84
CA PRO A 62 -5.65 -4.92 7.29
C PRO A 62 -6.77 -4.13 7.99
N TYR A 63 -7.39 -3.16 7.33
CA TYR A 63 -8.41 -2.29 7.95
C TYR A 63 -9.83 -2.70 7.63
N ASP A 64 -10.12 -3.14 6.40
CA ASP A 64 -11.47 -3.55 6.00
C ASP A 64 -11.61 -5.07 5.74
N GLY A 65 -10.51 -5.82 5.80
CA GLY A 65 -10.48 -7.27 5.59
C GLY A 65 -10.72 -7.71 4.15
N MET A 66 -10.87 -6.78 3.21
CA MET A 66 -11.22 -7.10 1.83
C MET A 66 -9.99 -7.53 1.02
N PRO A 67 -10.17 -8.39 0.00
CA PRO A 67 -9.06 -8.87 -0.81
C PRO A 67 -8.42 -7.76 -1.65
N LEU A 68 -7.11 -7.81 -1.75
CA LEU A 68 -6.30 -6.94 -2.60
C LEU A 68 -6.11 -7.53 -4.01
N GLU A 69 -6.01 -6.65 -5.01
CA GLU A 69 -5.85 -7.04 -6.40
C GLU A 69 -4.41 -6.85 -6.89
N GLY A 70 -3.54 -7.84 -6.62
CA GLY A 70 -2.13 -7.81 -6.98
C GLY A 70 -1.82 -7.56 -8.47
N LYS A 71 -2.71 -7.98 -9.37
CA LYS A 71 -2.60 -7.74 -10.82
C LYS A 71 -2.51 -6.25 -11.18
N LEU A 72 -3.05 -5.37 -10.33
CA LEU A 72 -3.07 -3.91 -10.54
C LEU A 72 -1.69 -3.26 -10.30
N LEU A 73 -0.72 -3.99 -9.74
CA LEU A 73 0.65 -3.50 -9.56
C LEU A 73 1.49 -3.54 -10.84
N LYS A 74 1.02 -4.27 -11.86
CA LYS A 74 1.70 -4.33 -13.16
C LYS A 74 1.83 -2.91 -13.71
N PRO A 75 2.97 -2.56 -14.33
CA PRO A 75 3.11 -1.27 -14.98
C PRO A 75 1.97 -1.09 -15.98
N ILE A 76 1.18 -0.04 -15.81
CA ILE A 76 0.27 0.49 -16.83
C ILE A 76 1.11 0.66 -18.08
N SER A 77 0.89 -0.18 -19.08
CA SER A 77 1.63 -0.14 -20.34
C SER A 77 1.38 1.21 -21.01
N GLY A 78 2.30 1.70 -21.84
CA GLY A 78 2.13 3.02 -22.50
C GLY A 78 0.82 3.17 -23.27
N THR A 79 0.22 2.07 -23.70
CA THR A 79 -1.09 1.98 -24.36
C THR A 79 -2.28 2.16 -23.41
N ASP A 80 -2.16 1.74 -22.14
CA ASP A 80 -3.19 1.98 -21.10
C ASP A 80 -3.26 3.47 -20.69
N ARG A 81 -2.30 4.30 -21.11
CA ARG A 81 -2.34 5.76 -20.89
C ARG A 81 -3.32 6.48 -21.84
N LEU A 82 -3.77 5.80 -22.90
CA LEU A 82 -4.60 6.38 -23.96
C LEU A 82 -6.07 5.95 -23.90
N SER A 83 -6.38 4.87 -23.17
CA SER A 83 -7.75 4.35 -23.04
C SER A 83 -8.14 4.20 -21.58
N ILE A 84 -9.33 4.70 -21.23
CA ILE A 84 -9.98 4.69 -19.92
C ILE A 84 -9.71 5.99 -19.13
N ASP A 85 -10.59 6.96 -19.34
CA ASP A 85 -11.19 7.80 -18.29
C ASP A 85 -10.35 7.94 -17.01
N PHE A 86 -9.21 8.65 -17.13
CA PHE A 86 -8.22 8.84 -16.06
C PHE A 86 -8.76 9.61 -14.83
N THR A 87 -9.99 10.10 -14.91
CA THR A 87 -10.71 10.84 -13.88
C THR A 87 -11.33 9.91 -12.84
N CYS A 88 -11.74 8.68 -13.20
CA CYS A 88 -12.36 7.73 -12.29
C CYS A 88 -11.41 6.57 -11.94
N LYS A 89 -10.45 6.84 -11.03
CA LYS A 89 -9.52 5.84 -10.47
C LYS A 89 -10.19 4.80 -9.56
N SER A 90 -11.49 4.54 -9.73
CA SER A 90 -12.28 3.59 -8.95
C SER A 90 -11.79 2.14 -9.12
N HIS A 91 -11.36 1.78 -10.33
CA HIS A 91 -10.80 0.46 -10.62
C HIS A 91 -9.47 0.18 -9.88
N LEU A 92 -8.80 1.22 -9.38
CA LEU A 92 -7.57 1.08 -8.58
C LEU A 92 -7.83 1.01 -7.07
N ARG A 93 -9.10 1.03 -6.61
CA ARG A 93 -9.42 1.03 -5.17
C ARG A 93 -8.76 -0.11 -4.42
N ARG A 94 -8.76 -1.32 -5.00
CA ARG A 94 -8.18 -2.54 -4.44
C ARG A 94 -6.71 -2.78 -4.81
N MET A 95 -6.06 -1.81 -5.44
CA MET A 95 -4.63 -1.91 -5.75
C MET A 95 -3.81 -1.94 -4.45
N PRO A 96 -2.94 -2.94 -4.25
CA PRO A 96 -2.03 -2.95 -3.11
C PRO A 96 -1.14 -1.72 -3.14
N THR A 97 -1.02 -1.05 -2.00
CA THR A 97 -0.25 0.17 -1.84
C THR A 97 0.63 0.02 -0.62
N VAL A 98 1.90 0.40 -0.77
CA VAL A 98 2.85 0.41 0.35
C VAL A 98 2.64 1.70 1.15
N GLY A 99 2.20 1.53 2.39
CA GLY A 99 2.04 2.60 3.37
C GLY A 99 3.04 2.49 4.50
N HIS A 100 3.19 3.59 5.23
CA HIS A 100 4.00 3.64 6.44
C HIS A 100 3.19 3.09 7.62
N LEU A 101 3.81 2.20 8.40
CA LEU A 101 3.20 1.70 9.63
C LEU A 101 3.19 2.78 10.72
N HIS A 102 4.25 3.58 10.76
CA HIS A 102 4.47 4.65 11.72
C HIS A 102 4.67 6.00 11.02
N GLN A 103 4.41 7.10 11.72
CA GLN A 103 4.65 8.43 11.14
C GLN A 103 6.16 8.71 11.03
N GLU A 104 6.98 8.14 11.90
CA GLU A 104 8.43 8.29 11.86
C GLU A 104 9.03 7.78 10.54
N PRO A 105 10.08 8.43 10.01
CA PRO A 105 10.71 8.05 8.74
C PRO A 105 11.65 6.83 8.91
N ILE A 106 11.08 5.71 9.36
CA ILE A 106 11.74 4.42 9.56
C ILE A 106 11.30 3.40 8.50
N ALA A 107 12.10 2.36 8.27
CA ALA A 107 11.85 1.36 7.24
C ALA A 107 10.82 0.30 7.71
N GLU A 108 9.64 0.75 8.12
CA GLU A 108 8.55 -0.09 8.59
C GLU A 108 7.28 0.23 7.81
N PHE A 109 6.80 -0.76 7.06
CA PHE A 109 5.76 -0.58 6.06
C PHE A 109 4.68 -1.63 6.18
N GLU A 110 3.48 -1.24 5.77
CA GLU A 110 2.31 -2.10 5.62
C GLU A 110 1.84 -2.12 4.17
N ILE A 111 1.12 -3.18 3.79
CA ILE A 111 0.41 -3.24 2.51
C ILE A 111 -1.08 -3.12 2.80
N LEU A 112 -1.71 -2.14 2.17
CA LEU A 112 -3.15 -1.90 2.27
C LEU A 112 -3.71 -1.51 0.90
N SER A 113 -5.03 -1.45 0.78
CA SER A 113 -5.66 -1.02 -0.46
C SER A 113 -5.41 0.47 -0.71
N ARG A 114 -5.40 0.88 -1.97
CA ARG A 114 -5.27 2.30 -2.35
C ARG A 114 -6.40 3.15 -1.78
N GLN A 115 -7.59 2.57 -1.66
CA GLN A 115 -8.74 3.21 -1.02
C GLN A 115 -8.43 3.54 0.44
N THR A 116 -8.06 2.54 1.24
CA THR A 116 -7.68 2.72 2.64
C THR A 116 -6.49 3.66 2.77
N TYR A 117 -5.50 3.58 1.88
CA TYR A 117 -4.32 4.44 1.94
C TYR A 117 -4.68 5.91 1.71
N THR A 118 -5.61 6.16 0.79
CA THR A 118 -6.11 7.52 0.53
C THR A 118 -6.98 8.03 1.68
N ALA A 119 -7.80 7.18 2.28
CA ALA A 119 -8.68 7.54 3.38
C ALA A 119 -7.93 7.78 4.71
N LYS A 120 -6.97 6.90 5.04
CA LYS A 120 -6.10 7.00 6.21
C LYS A 120 -5.18 8.22 6.13
N ASN A 121 -4.65 8.53 4.95
CA ASN A 121 -3.74 9.65 4.72
C ASN A 121 -2.58 9.67 5.75
N GLU A 122 -2.43 10.76 6.51
CA GLU A 122 -1.38 10.92 7.54
C GLU A 122 -1.79 10.39 8.93
N MET A 123 -3.02 9.89 9.09
CA MET A 123 -3.48 9.33 10.36
C MET A 123 -2.71 8.05 10.70
N THR A 124 -2.45 7.86 11.99
CA THR A 124 -2.07 6.58 12.58
C THR A 124 -3.21 5.56 12.42
N ALA A 125 -2.92 4.27 12.63
CA ALA A 125 -3.94 3.23 12.58
C ALA A 125 -5.05 3.50 13.60
N ASP A 126 -4.70 3.88 14.83
CA ASP A 126 -5.66 4.15 15.90
C ASP A 126 -6.53 5.37 15.61
N GLU A 127 -5.94 6.46 15.12
CA GLU A 127 -6.70 7.65 14.72
C GLU A 127 -7.71 7.33 13.62
N TYR A 128 -7.30 6.57 12.60
CA TYR A 128 -8.19 6.19 11.50
C TYR A 128 -9.33 5.28 11.99
N LEU A 129 -9.03 4.28 12.82
CA LEU A 129 -10.05 3.39 13.37
C LEU A 129 -11.03 4.12 14.30
N ASN A 130 -10.53 5.05 15.11
CA ASN A 130 -11.38 5.89 15.98
C ASN A 130 -12.27 6.81 15.16
N HIS A 131 -11.75 7.39 14.06
CA HIS A 131 -12.56 8.16 13.12
C HIS A 131 -13.68 7.30 12.50
N CYS A 132 -13.37 6.10 12.02
CA CYS A 132 -14.37 5.18 11.47
C CYS A 132 -15.46 4.82 12.49
N LYS A 133 -15.07 4.54 13.75
CA LYS A 133 -16.03 4.27 14.84
C LYS A 133 -16.97 5.45 15.08
N ALA A 134 -16.44 6.67 15.13
CA ALA A 134 -17.25 7.87 15.32
C ALA A 134 -18.28 8.08 14.19
N VAL A 135 -17.89 7.82 12.93
CA VAL A 135 -18.80 7.87 11.77
C VAL A 135 -19.92 6.83 11.91
N VAL A 136 -19.59 5.59 12.31
CA VAL A 136 -20.59 4.53 12.52
C VAL A 136 -21.56 4.91 13.64
N SER A 137 -21.06 5.34 14.80
CA SER A 137 -21.90 5.75 15.93
C SER A 137 -22.86 6.90 15.59
N LEU A 138 -22.41 7.87 14.78
CA LEU A 138 -23.30 8.93 14.28
C LEU A 138 -24.39 8.35 13.37
N SER A 139 -24.05 7.45 12.45
CA SER A 139 -25.01 6.85 11.53
C SER A 139 -26.10 6.04 12.24
N GLU A 140 -25.74 5.32 13.31
CA GLU A 140 -26.67 4.56 14.14
C GLU A 140 -27.62 5.47 14.91
N THR A 141 -27.12 6.61 15.39
CA THR A 141 -27.95 7.63 16.07
C THR A 141 -28.96 8.24 15.09
N THR A 142 -28.53 8.60 13.88
CA THR A 142 -29.41 9.22 12.87
C THR A 142 -30.41 8.27 12.22
N THR A 143 -30.20 6.95 12.30
CA THR A 143 -31.12 5.94 11.76
C THR A 143 -32.21 5.57 12.77
N SER A 144 -32.06 5.99 14.03
CA SER A 144 -33.00 5.72 15.12
C SER A 144 -34.00 6.87 15.36
N GLU A 145 -33.97 7.91 14.52
CA GLU A 145 -34.95 9.02 14.44
C GLU A 145 -35.78 8.91 13.16
#